data_AF-A0AA34SER6-F1
#
_entry.id   AF-A0AA34SER6-F1
#
_cell.length_a   1.000
_cell.length_b   1.000
_cell.length_c   1.000
_cell.angle_alpha   90.00
_cell.angle_beta   90.00
_cell.angle_gamma   90.00
#
_symmetry.space_group_name_H-M   'P 1'
#
loop_
_entity.id
_entity.type
_entity.pdbx_description
1 polymer ?
#
loop_
_entity_poly.entity_id
_entity_poly.type
_entity_poly.pdbx_seq_one_letter_code
_entity_poly.pdbx_strand_id
1 'polypeptide(L)'
;MLGFSIAELGQRPAIAGNGPVVLSFLTDSLPAGVSHSRASTGTRINSVGVLEVVGNDQPRFDYDPQTLDPRGLLVEPASTNLVHGSEPNLTDWADLVSTSTPLALNALGYFSGMSVASGGAKWHRLQADTDGWSAGQNLRVRVWYMAGTSGAMFLSLRNVDAGVDSSLSGTVGALGVHSAAAGAITDIVNTVLGGGVYTVTYTFTPNAGSTSGKFGIGPFSASAGETVVALGVQVEIGAGTSYIPTSGAAVSRAADSVMLNSWDGVYDIALTYDGGGVEIRSGVMVAAGYGIAPTARRIQSITLTPIA
;
A
#
# COMPACT_ATOMS: atom_id res chain seq x y z
N MET A 1 5.44 -11.08 76.39
CA MET A 1 5.15 -10.15 75.27
C MET A 1 5.98 -10.64 74.09
N LEU A 2 5.43 -11.55 73.29
CA LEU A 2 6.13 -12.16 72.16
C LEU A 2 5.77 -11.37 70.91
N GLY A 3 6.68 -10.48 70.48
CA GLY A 3 6.56 -9.74 69.23
C GLY A 3 7.18 -10.53 68.10
N PHE A 4 6.36 -11.09 67.21
CA PHE A 4 6.80 -11.58 65.91
C PHE A 4 6.72 -10.41 64.93
N SER A 5 7.86 -10.02 64.33
CA SER A 5 7.86 -9.09 63.20
C SER A 5 7.41 -9.85 61.95
N ILE A 6 6.33 -9.40 61.31
CA ILE A 6 6.00 -9.78 59.95
C ILE A 6 7.10 -9.25 59.03
N ALA A 7 7.70 -10.15 58.25
CA ALA A 7 8.59 -9.77 57.16
C ALA A 7 7.78 -8.94 56.15
N GLU A 8 8.29 -7.77 55.81
CA GLU A 8 7.77 -6.88 54.79
C GLU A 8 7.82 -7.61 53.44
N LEU A 9 6.73 -8.30 53.11
CA LEU A 9 6.47 -8.80 51.77
C LEU A 9 6.51 -7.58 50.86
N GLY A 10 7.59 -7.48 50.06
CA GLY A 10 7.73 -6.46 49.05
C GLY A 10 6.41 -6.34 48.30
N GLN A 11 5.85 -5.14 48.31
CA GLN A 11 4.67 -4.79 47.53
C GLN A 11 4.99 -5.12 46.07
N ARG A 12 4.61 -6.32 45.63
CA ARG A 12 4.29 -6.55 44.22
C ARG A 12 3.22 -5.51 43.92
N PRO A 13 3.33 -4.72 42.83
CA PRO A 13 2.24 -3.85 42.44
C PRO A 13 1.00 -4.72 42.37
N ALA A 14 0.05 -4.50 43.27
CA ALA A 14 -1.27 -5.04 43.13
C ALA A 14 -1.75 -4.55 41.76
N ILE A 15 -2.15 -5.46 40.87
CA ILE A 15 -2.87 -5.09 39.66
C ILE A 15 -4.23 -4.58 40.16
N ALA A 16 -4.27 -3.31 40.56
CA ALA A 16 -5.49 -2.58 40.82
C ALA A 16 -6.30 -2.61 39.51
N GLY A 17 -7.60 -2.87 39.64
CA GLY A 17 -8.49 -3.25 38.55
C GLY A 17 -8.35 -2.41 37.29
N ASN A 18 -8.44 -3.04 36.12
CA ASN A 18 -8.40 -2.33 34.86
C ASN A 18 -9.48 -2.90 33.95
N GLY A 19 -10.46 -2.06 33.61
CA GLY A 19 -11.30 -2.31 32.45
C GLY A 19 -10.47 -2.30 31.17
N PRO A 20 -11.12 -2.43 30.00
CA PRO A 20 -10.44 -2.41 28.71
C PRO A 20 -9.51 -1.20 28.56
N VAL A 21 -8.27 -1.42 28.11
CA VAL A 21 -7.30 -0.38 27.77
C VAL A 21 -7.27 -0.20 26.25
N VAL A 22 -7.44 1.03 25.77
CA VAL A 22 -7.41 1.37 24.34
C VAL A 22 -6.11 2.07 23.98
N LEU A 23 -5.34 1.47 23.09
CA LEU A 23 -4.14 2.03 22.48
C LEU A 23 -4.52 2.63 21.13
N SER A 24 -4.63 3.95 21.06
CA SER A 24 -5.05 4.66 19.84
C SER A 24 -3.87 5.00 18.95
N PHE A 25 -4.04 4.81 17.64
CA PHE A 25 -3.07 5.20 16.60
C PHE A 25 -3.63 6.30 15.69
N LEU A 26 -4.67 7.02 16.14
CA LEU A 26 -5.26 8.16 15.43
C LEU A 26 -4.52 9.48 15.70
N THR A 27 -3.40 9.42 16.41
CA THR A 27 -2.47 10.54 16.62
C THR A 27 -1.09 10.15 16.09
N ASP A 28 -0.26 11.13 15.74
CA ASP A 28 1.10 10.95 15.19
C ASP A 28 2.14 10.48 16.24
N SER A 29 1.73 9.66 17.20
CA SER A 29 2.58 9.17 18.29
C SER A 29 2.20 7.76 18.70
N LEU A 30 3.18 6.91 18.98
CA LEU A 30 2.91 5.58 19.53
C LEU A 30 2.38 5.70 20.97
N PRO A 31 1.34 4.94 21.35
CA PRO A 31 0.91 4.83 22.74
C PRO A 31 2.03 4.35 23.65
N ALA A 32 2.00 4.81 24.91
CA ALA A 32 2.96 4.35 25.92
C ALA A 32 2.97 2.82 26.02
N GLY A 33 4.16 2.22 26.02
CA GLY A 33 4.36 0.78 26.06
C GLY A 33 4.38 0.10 24.69
N VAL A 34 4.04 0.78 23.60
CA VAL A 34 4.12 0.24 22.23
C VAL A 34 5.44 0.64 21.58
N SER A 35 6.12 -0.29 20.92
CA SER A 35 7.25 0.02 20.02
C SER A 35 6.96 -0.41 18.60
N HIS A 36 7.65 0.24 17.66
CA HIS A 36 7.65 -0.09 16.24
C HIS A 36 9.10 -0.30 15.77
N SER A 37 9.29 -1.19 14.80
CA SER A 37 10.53 -1.28 14.04
C SER A 37 10.24 -1.65 12.58
N ARG A 38 11.13 -1.22 11.68
CA ARG A 38 11.15 -1.58 10.25
C ARG A 38 12.53 -1.33 9.69
N ALA A 39 13.19 -2.38 9.20
CA ALA A 39 14.55 -2.34 8.68
C ALA A 39 14.68 -1.77 7.24
N SER A 40 13.82 -0.81 6.87
CA SER A 40 13.87 -0.11 5.58
C SER A 40 13.14 1.23 5.68
N THR A 41 13.34 2.09 4.68
CA THR A 41 12.42 3.21 4.44
C THR A 41 11.02 2.67 4.10
N GLY A 42 10.02 3.52 4.20
CA GLY A 42 8.66 3.25 3.74
C GLY A 42 7.93 4.55 3.45
N THR A 43 6.75 4.49 2.83
CA THR A 43 5.97 5.70 2.54
C THR A 43 4.67 5.74 3.33
N ARG A 44 4.11 6.94 3.47
CA ARG A 44 2.77 7.22 4.01
C ARG A 44 2.21 8.49 3.39
N ILE A 45 0.89 8.67 3.47
CA ILE A 45 0.23 9.95 3.34
C ILE A 45 0.26 10.63 4.70
N ASN A 46 0.84 11.82 4.78
CA ASN A 46 0.94 12.57 6.04
C ASN A 46 -0.31 13.40 6.33
N SER A 47 -0.30 14.10 7.48
CA SER A 47 -1.45 14.88 7.98
C SER A 47 -1.88 16.06 7.10
N VAL A 48 -1.11 16.43 6.08
CA VAL A 48 -1.49 17.44 5.07
C VAL A 48 -1.84 16.83 3.71
N GLY A 49 -2.00 15.50 3.64
CA GLY A 49 -2.49 14.79 2.47
C GLY A 49 -1.43 14.53 1.40
N VAL A 50 -0.13 14.66 1.73
CA VAL A 50 0.96 14.41 0.77
C VAL A 50 1.67 13.08 1.05
N LEU A 51 2.12 12.43 -0.02
CA LEU A 51 2.96 11.25 0.05
C LEU A 51 4.38 11.64 0.47
N GLU A 52 4.87 11.03 1.54
CA GLU A 52 6.23 11.25 2.04
C GLU A 52 6.98 9.95 2.30
N VAL A 53 8.31 10.03 2.25
CA VAL A 53 9.21 8.94 2.63
C VAL A 53 9.58 9.07 4.09
N VAL A 54 9.44 7.98 4.82
CA VAL A 54 9.73 7.85 6.24
C VAL A 54 10.91 6.89 6.41
N GLY A 55 11.87 7.28 7.27
CA GLY A 55 13.10 6.55 7.52
C GLY A 55 12.90 5.18 8.18
N ASN A 56 14.00 4.48 8.42
CA ASN A 56 14.00 3.21 9.17
C ASN A 56 13.46 3.43 10.58
N ASP A 57 12.78 2.42 11.12
CA ASP A 57 12.20 2.37 12.48
C ASP A 57 11.21 3.50 12.83
N GLN A 58 10.88 4.35 11.87
CA GLN A 58 9.91 5.41 12.05
C GLN A 58 8.49 4.87 11.75
N PRO A 59 7.54 5.00 12.70
CA PRO A 59 6.17 4.56 12.52
C PRO A 59 5.46 5.40 11.46
N ARG A 60 4.48 4.78 10.79
CA ARG A 60 3.80 5.38 9.65
C ARG A 60 2.32 5.55 9.94
N PHE A 61 1.97 6.68 10.55
CA PHE A 61 0.59 7.12 10.76
C PHE A 61 0.05 7.69 9.46
N ASP A 62 -0.95 7.03 8.88
CA ASP A 62 -1.44 7.34 7.54
C ASP A 62 -2.72 8.15 7.60
N TYR A 63 -2.94 8.98 6.58
CA TYR A 63 -4.07 9.89 6.48
C TYR A 63 -4.84 9.67 5.17
N ASP A 64 -6.10 10.07 5.16
CA ASP A 64 -6.84 10.20 3.91
C ASP A 64 -6.36 11.43 3.16
N PRO A 65 -5.92 11.32 1.89
CA PRO A 65 -5.36 12.45 1.15
C PRO A 65 -6.40 13.52 0.78
N GLN A 66 -7.70 13.23 0.88
CA GLN A 66 -8.77 14.19 0.62
C GLN A 66 -9.32 14.82 1.89
N THR A 67 -9.72 13.99 2.85
CA THR A 67 -10.39 14.47 4.07
C THR A 67 -9.41 14.88 5.15
N LEU A 68 -8.14 14.45 5.03
CA LEU A 68 -7.10 14.60 6.03
C LEU A 68 -7.42 13.90 7.36
N ASP A 69 -8.38 12.96 7.34
CA ASP A 69 -8.71 12.18 8.52
C ASP A 69 -7.59 11.17 8.81
N PRO A 70 -7.21 10.99 10.08
CA PRO A 70 -6.26 9.95 10.47
C PRO A 70 -6.85 8.57 10.21
N ARG A 71 -6.10 7.71 9.53
CA ARG A 71 -6.51 6.34 9.19
C ARG A 71 -5.87 5.28 10.08
N GLY A 72 -4.86 5.64 10.86
CA GLY A 72 -4.18 4.76 11.80
C GLY A 72 -2.74 4.42 11.42
N LEU A 73 -2.12 3.51 12.17
CA LEU A 73 -0.76 3.03 11.94
C LEU A 73 -0.73 1.99 10.81
N LEU A 74 0.10 2.21 9.78
CA LEU A 74 0.42 1.19 8.78
C LEU A 74 1.24 0.08 9.42
N VAL A 75 0.71 -1.15 9.36
CA VAL A 75 1.41 -2.37 9.81
C VAL A 75 1.40 -3.39 8.67
N GLU A 76 2.43 -3.34 7.85
CA GLU A 76 2.47 -4.02 6.56
C GLU A 76 3.52 -5.14 6.53
N PRO A 77 3.24 -6.26 5.84
CA PRO A 77 4.24 -7.32 5.66
C PRO A 77 5.42 -6.81 4.83
N ALA A 78 6.47 -7.61 4.75
CA ALA A 78 7.50 -7.38 3.75
C ALA A 78 6.89 -7.50 2.35
N SER A 79 7.26 -6.60 1.45
CA SER A 79 6.74 -6.61 0.09
C SER A 79 7.79 -6.11 -0.88
N THR A 80 7.65 -6.49 -2.15
CA THR A 80 8.53 -6.08 -3.24
C THR A 80 7.68 -5.47 -4.34
N ASN A 81 8.02 -4.25 -4.76
CA ASN A 81 7.46 -3.70 -5.99
C ASN A 81 8.26 -4.26 -7.16
N LEU A 82 7.60 -5.05 -8.00
CA LEU A 82 8.20 -5.74 -9.14
C LEU A 82 8.49 -4.82 -10.32
N VAL A 83 7.89 -3.63 -10.39
CA VAL A 83 8.14 -2.68 -11.47
C VAL A 83 9.52 -2.05 -11.30
N HIS A 84 10.31 -1.98 -12.37
CA HIS A 84 11.69 -1.47 -12.31
C HIS A 84 11.77 0.05 -12.14
N GLY A 85 10.80 0.80 -12.68
CA GLY A 85 10.63 2.23 -12.45
C GLY A 85 9.20 2.56 -12.02
N SER A 86 8.98 2.81 -10.74
CA SER A 86 7.64 3.04 -10.17
C SER A 86 7.06 4.42 -10.47
N GLU A 87 7.88 5.35 -10.97
CA GLU A 87 7.50 6.66 -11.51
C GLU A 87 7.99 6.76 -12.98
N PRO A 88 7.13 7.21 -13.93
CA PRO A 88 7.49 7.29 -15.34
C PRO A 88 8.61 8.29 -15.60
N ASN A 89 9.64 7.84 -16.31
CA ASN A 89 10.79 8.64 -16.70
C ASN A 89 11.34 8.16 -18.06
N LEU A 90 12.29 8.90 -18.65
CA LEU A 90 12.80 8.60 -20.00
C LEU A 90 13.83 7.45 -20.04
N THR A 91 14.21 6.90 -18.89
CA THR A 91 15.23 5.83 -18.77
C THR A 91 14.58 4.47 -18.53
N ASP A 92 13.69 4.38 -17.54
CA ASP A 92 13.08 3.12 -17.10
C ASP A 92 11.80 2.78 -17.88
N TRP A 93 11.30 3.72 -18.69
CA TRP A 93 10.09 3.55 -19.48
C TRP A 93 10.34 3.79 -20.97
N ALA A 94 9.63 3.04 -21.80
CA ALA A 94 9.72 3.13 -23.25
C ALA A 94 8.35 3.37 -23.90
N ASP A 95 8.32 4.26 -24.88
CA ASP A 95 7.14 4.52 -25.70
C ASP A 95 6.88 3.35 -26.67
N LEU A 96 5.63 2.88 -26.72
CA LEU A 96 5.14 1.98 -27.75
C LEU A 96 4.12 2.72 -28.60
N VAL A 97 4.65 3.40 -29.64
CA VAL A 97 3.87 4.22 -30.60
C VAL A 97 3.07 5.34 -29.91
N SER A 98 3.48 5.71 -28.70
CA SER A 98 3.09 6.94 -28.02
C SER A 98 4.21 7.98 -28.12
N THR A 99 3.89 9.22 -27.74
CA THR A 99 4.91 10.24 -27.47
C THR A 99 4.74 10.69 -26.03
N SER A 100 5.77 10.48 -25.22
CA SER A 100 5.73 10.87 -23.81
C SER A 100 6.56 12.12 -23.52
N THR A 101 6.05 12.98 -22.64
CA THR A 101 6.69 14.26 -22.26
C THR A 101 6.71 14.38 -20.74
N PRO A 102 7.90 14.55 -20.11
CA PRO A 102 8.00 14.79 -18.68
C PRO A 102 7.21 16.03 -18.27
N LEU A 103 6.57 15.96 -17.11
CA LEU A 103 5.90 17.10 -16.48
C LEU A 103 6.66 17.52 -15.21
N ALA A 104 6.31 18.68 -14.69
CA ALA A 104 6.82 19.20 -13.41
C ALA A 104 5.66 19.40 -12.43
N LEU A 105 4.84 18.37 -12.27
CA LEU A 105 3.75 18.38 -11.30
C LEU A 105 4.30 18.23 -9.87
N ASN A 106 3.42 18.41 -8.90
CA ASN A 106 3.64 18.02 -7.52
C ASN A 106 2.44 17.19 -7.05
N ALA A 107 2.06 16.21 -7.87
CA ALA A 107 0.85 15.43 -7.67
C ALA A 107 0.98 14.58 -6.40
N LEU A 108 -0.02 14.68 -5.51
CA LEU A 108 0.04 14.08 -4.16
C LEU A 108 1.26 14.55 -3.35
N GLY A 109 1.85 15.71 -3.71
CA GLY A 109 3.06 16.25 -3.09
C GLY A 109 4.36 15.47 -3.39
N TYR A 110 4.34 14.57 -4.38
CA TYR A 110 5.46 13.68 -4.67
C TYR A 110 5.71 13.50 -6.17
N PHE A 111 4.70 13.11 -6.94
CA PHE A 111 4.88 12.70 -8.33
C PHE A 111 5.05 13.90 -9.28
N SER A 112 6.09 13.89 -10.09
CA SER A 112 6.31 14.88 -11.16
C SER A 112 5.46 14.60 -12.39
N GLY A 113 5.22 13.30 -12.66
CA GLY A 113 4.32 12.82 -13.70
C GLY A 113 4.87 12.91 -15.14
N MET A 114 4.20 12.20 -16.05
CA MET A 114 4.51 12.17 -17.47
C MET A 114 3.23 12.22 -18.31
N SER A 115 3.15 13.14 -19.27
CA SER A 115 2.07 13.14 -20.27
C SER A 115 2.37 12.09 -21.33
N VAL A 116 1.40 11.25 -21.64
CA VAL A 116 1.51 10.18 -22.65
C VAL A 116 0.48 10.47 -23.75
N ALA A 117 0.96 10.82 -24.94
CA ALA A 117 0.12 11.10 -26.10
C ALA A 117 -0.03 9.88 -27.02
N SER A 118 -1.24 9.63 -27.51
CA SER A 118 -1.52 8.55 -28.45
C SER A 118 -0.93 8.86 -29.83
N GLY A 119 -0.32 7.87 -30.48
CA GLY A 119 -0.01 7.92 -31.91
C GLY A 119 -1.19 7.65 -32.85
N GLY A 120 -2.43 7.54 -32.33
CA GLY A 120 -3.63 7.32 -33.15
C GLY A 120 -4.28 5.93 -33.05
N ALA A 121 -4.01 5.15 -32.01
CA ALA A 121 -4.70 3.89 -31.74
C ALA A 121 -4.88 3.65 -30.24
N LYS A 122 -5.92 2.88 -29.90
CA LYS A 122 -6.40 2.68 -28.51
C LYS A 122 -5.51 1.79 -27.63
N TRP A 123 -4.31 1.44 -28.09
CA TRP A 123 -3.36 0.57 -27.39
C TRP A 123 -1.94 1.16 -27.31
N HIS A 124 -1.73 2.36 -27.85
CA HIS A 124 -0.47 3.10 -27.76
C HIS A 124 -0.24 3.54 -26.31
N ARG A 125 0.99 3.36 -25.82
CA ARG A 125 1.26 3.45 -24.38
C ARG A 125 2.74 3.63 -24.09
N LEU A 126 3.01 4.24 -22.96
CA LEU A 126 4.31 4.20 -22.29
C LEU A 126 4.38 2.92 -21.45
N GLN A 127 5.51 2.22 -21.43
CA GLN A 127 5.68 0.94 -20.72
C GLN A 127 6.89 0.87 -19.80
N ALA A 128 6.73 0.23 -18.65
CA ALA A 128 7.80 -0.14 -17.73
C ALA A 128 8.01 -1.66 -17.74
N ASP A 129 9.24 -2.08 -17.51
CA ASP A 129 9.56 -3.47 -17.21
C ASP A 129 9.20 -3.84 -15.77
N THR A 130 8.87 -5.11 -15.58
CA THR A 130 8.69 -5.72 -14.27
C THR A 130 9.44 -7.04 -14.19
N ASP A 131 9.77 -7.46 -12.97
CA ASP A 131 10.15 -8.84 -12.71
C ASP A 131 9.04 -9.82 -13.14
N GLY A 132 9.44 -11.09 -13.31
CA GLY A 132 8.56 -12.19 -13.65
C GLY A 132 7.61 -12.62 -12.52
N TRP A 133 6.73 -13.56 -12.84
CA TRP A 133 5.73 -14.11 -11.93
C TRP A 133 5.41 -15.56 -12.26
N SER A 134 4.82 -16.27 -11.29
CA SER A 134 4.32 -17.64 -11.48
C SER A 134 2.85 -17.65 -11.89
N ALA A 135 2.43 -18.68 -12.63
CA ALA A 135 1.02 -18.89 -12.94
C ALA A 135 0.17 -19.03 -11.67
N GLY A 136 -1.03 -18.44 -11.66
CA GLY A 136 -1.96 -18.47 -10.54
C GLY A 136 -1.59 -17.57 -9.35
N GLN A 137 -0.44 -16.87 -9.40
CA GLN A 137 0.00 -16.01 -8.32
C GLN A 137 -0.73 -14.67 -8.34
N ASN A 138 -1.47 -14.34 -7.29
CA ASN A 138 -2.16 -13.05 -7.22
C ASN A 138 -1.14 -11.91 -7.11
N LEU A 139 -1.22 -10.99 -8.06
CA LEU A 139 -0.47 -9.74 -8.09
C LEU A 139 -1.44 -8.59 -7.76
N ARG A 140 -1.17 -7.83 -6.70
CA ARG A 140 -1.88 -6.59 -6.44
C ARG A 140 -1.21 -5.45 -7.18
N VAL A 141 -2.00 -4.76 -7.99
CA VAL A 141 -1.53 -3.67 -8.84
C VAL A 141 -2.19 -2.38 -8.38
N ARG A 142 -1.40 -1.34 -8.17
CA ARG A 142 -1.90 0.03 -7.94
C ARG A 142 -1.28 0.97 -8.95
N VAL A 143 -2.11 1.80 -9.56
CA VAL A 143 -1.69 2.83 -10.53
C VAL A 143 -2.17 4.18 -10.03
N TRP A 144 -1.31 5.19 -10.10
CA TRP A 144 -1.64 6.60 -9.89
C TRP A 144 -1.59 7.31 -11.24
N TYR A 145 -2.62 8.10 -11.54
CA TYR A 145 -2.76 8.77 -12.82
C TYR A 145 -3.61 10.03 -12.70
N MET A 146 -3.57 10.90 -13.72
CA MET A 146 -4.50 12.01 -13.87
C MET A 146 -5.16 11.97 -15.25
N ALA A 147 -6.26 12.70 -15.39
CA ALA A 147 -6.86 12.95 -16.69
C ALA A 147 -5.89 13.68 -17.62
N GLY A 148 -5.89 13.31 -18.89
CA GLY A 148 -5.39 14.16 -19.97
C GLY A 148 -6.55 14.55 -20.90
N THR A 149 -6.24 14.82 -22.17
CA THR A 149 -7.24 15.25 -23.15
C THR A 149 -8.10 14.13 -23.72
N SER A 150 -7.73 12.86 -23.57
CA SER A 150 -8.48 11.73 -24.17
C SER A 150 -9.80 11.41 -23.48
N GLY A 151 -9.98 11.80 -22.22
CA GLY A 151 -11.11 11.40 -21.36
C GLY A 151 -11.16 9.90 -21.00
N ALA A 152 -10.43 9.04 -21.72
CA ALA A 152 -10.37 7.60 -21.51
C ALA A 152 -8.93 7.06 -21.60
N MET A 153 -8.64 6.02 -20.83
CA MET A 153 -7.30 5.44 -20.73
C MET A 153 -7.30 3.92 -20.78
N PHE A 154 -6.13 3.36 -21.01
CA PHE A 154 -5.83 1.95 -21.08
C PHE A 154 -4.64 1.63 -20.18
N LEU A 155 -4.75 0.52 -19.45
CA LEU A 155 -3.70 -0.04 -18.60
C LEU A 155 -3.48 -1.49 -18.99
N SER A 156 -2.24 -1.94 -19.19
CA SER A 156 -1.92 -3.34 -19.52
C SER A 156 -0.91 -3.93 -18.54
N LEU A 157 -1.10 -5.21 -18.22
CA LEU A 157 -0.03 -6.09 -17.76
C LEU A 157 0.21 -7.17 -18.81
N ARG A 158 1.44 -7.19 -19.33
CA ARG A 158 1.90 -8.10 -20.37
C ARG A 158 2.66 -9.27 -19.76
N ASN A 159 2.27 -10.48 -20.13
CA ASN A 159 3.15 -11.64 -20.05
C ASN A 159 4.05 -11.61 -21.31
N VAL A 160 5.32 -11.32 -21.13
CA VAL A 160 6.27 -11.15 -22.24
C VAL A 160 6.50 -12.48 -22.95
N ASP A 161 6.67 -13.57 -22.21
CA ASP A 161 6.98 -14.89 -22.75
C ASP A 161 5.82 -15.47 -23.58
N ALA A 162 4.60 -15.27 -23.11
CA ALA A 162 3.38 -15.70 -23.80
C ALA A 162 2.91 -14.70 -24.87
N GLY A 163 3.46 -13.48 -24.89
CA GLY A 163 3.10 -12.44 -25.86
C GLY A 163 1.66 -11.92 -25.76
N VAL A 164 1.02 -12.04 -24.59
CA VAL A 164 -0.37 -11.65 -24.35
C VAL A 164 -0.51 -10.70 -23.17
N ASP A 165 -1.57 -9.88 -23.20
CA ASP A 165 -1.84 -8.84 -22.20
C ASP A 165 -3.22 -9.04 -21.55
N SER A 166 -3.30 -8.79 -20.25
CA SER A 166 -4.56 -8.47 -19.58
C SER A 166 -4.60 -6.98 -19.30
N SER A 167 -5.77 -6.36 -19.45
CA SER A 167 -5.86 -4.91 -19.46
C SER A 167 -7.15 -4.36 -18.89
N LEU A 168 -7.06 -3.16 -18.32
CA LEU A 168 -8.19 -2.30 -18.00
C LEU A 168 -8.32 -1.19 -19.04
N SER A 169 -9.54 -0.75 -19.31
CA SER A 169 -9.80 0.46 -20.08
C SER A 169 -11.07 1.15 -19.62
N GLY A 170 -11.24 2.42 -19.97
CA GLY A 170 -12.49 3.14 -19.74
C GLY A 170 -12.25 4.62 -19.53
N THR A 171 -13.32 5.32 -19.15
CA THR A 171 -13.24 6.72 -18.71
C THR A 171 -12.29 6.84 -17.52
N VAL A 172 -11.49 7.91 -17.49
CA VAL A 172 -10.59 8.22 -16.36
C VAL A 172 -11.39 8.21 -15.05
N GLY A 173 -10.93 7.45 -14.05
CA GLY A 173 -11.61 7.27 -12.77
C GLY A 173 -12.71 6.19 -12.75
N ALA A 174 -12.97 5.52 -13.87
CA ALA A 174 -13.98 4.45 -13.99
C ALA A 174 -13.49 3.34 -14.93
N LEU A 175 -12.32 2.77 -14.63
CA LEU A 175 -11.74 1.70 -15.45
C LEU A 175 -12.36 0.34 -15.14
N GLY A 176 -12.54 -0.47 -16.20
CA GLY A 176 -13.04 -1.83 -16.12
C GLY A 176 -12.24 -2.79 -17.01
N VAL A 177 -12.49 -4.10 -16.88
CA VAL A 177 -11.77 -5.13 -17.65
C VAL A 177 -12.01 -4.94 -19.14
N HIS A 178 -10.92 -4.87 -19.91
CA HIS A 178 -10.92 -4.81 -21.37
C HIS A 178 -10.47 -6.14 -21.99
N SER A 179 -9.43 -6.74 -21.44
CA SER A 179 -8.89 -8.04 -21.87
C SER A 179 -8.42 -8.82 -20.65
N ALA A 180 -8.52 -10.15 -20.71
CA ALA A 180 -8.04 -11.08 -19.71
C ALA A 180 -7.15 -12.18 -20.32
N ALA A 181 -6.50 -11.91 -21.46
CA ALA A 181 -5.77 -12.93 -22.20
C ALA A 181 -4.54 -13.48 -21.45
N ALA A 182 -3.87 -12.66 -20.64
CA ALA A 182 -2.74 -13.09 -19.79
C ALA A 182 -3.17 -13.62 -18.41
N GLY A 183 -4.47 -13.60 -18.09
CA GLY A 183 -4.99 -13.91 -16.76
C GLY A 183 -6.16 -13.02 -16.33
N ALA A 184 -6.86 -13.44 -15.28
CA ALA A 184 -8.03 -12.74 -14.78
C ALA A 184 -7.64 -11.41 -14.09
N ILE A 185 -8.52 -10.41 -14.19
CA ILE A 185 -8.45 -9.19 -13.39
C ILE A 185 -9.70 -9.11 -12.51
N THR A 186 -9.52 -8.98 -11.20
CA THR A 186 -10.59 -8.90 -10.18
C THR A 186 -10.35 -7.75 -9.20
N ASP A 187 -11.30 -7.52 -8.29
CA ASP A 187 -11.17 -6.60 -7.15
C ASP A 187 -10.74 -5.18 -7.55
N ILE A 188 -11.30 -4.70 -8.65
CA ILE A 188 -11.04 -3.37 -9.20
C ILE A 188 -11.69 -2.33 -8.30
N VAL A 189 -10.88 -1.42 -7.77
CA VAL A 189 -11.31 -0.28 -6.97
C VAL A 189 -10.74 0.97 -7.62
N ASN A 190 -11.63 1.80 -8.18
CA ASN A 190 -11.28 3.14 -8.66
C ASN A 190 -11.52 4.14 -7.52
N THR A 191 -10.56 5.03 -7.28
CA THR A 191 -10.63 6.01 -6.18
C THR A 191 -10.09 7.36 -6.65
N VAL A 192 -10.75 8.44 -6.24
CA VAL A 192 -10.24 9.81 -6.42
C VAL A 192 -9.46 10.16 -5.16
N LEU A 193 -8.21 10.62 -5.30
CA LEU A 193 -7.34 10.98 -4.16
C LEU A 193 -7.29 12.49 -3.90
N GLY A 194 -7.93 13.31 -4.75
CA GLY A 194 -7.91 14.77 -4.65
C GLY A 194 -6.89 15.40 -5.60
N GLY A 195 -7.00 16.71 -5.83
CA GLY A 195 -6.06 17.44 -6.70
C GLY A 195 -5.98 16.93 -8.15
N GLY A 196 -7.03 16.27 -8.65
CA GLY A 196 -7.04 15.63 -9.98
C GLY A 196 -6.32 14.28 -10.06
N VAL A 197 -5.82 13.76 -8.93
CA VAL A 197 -5.19 12.44 -8.84
C VAL A 197 -6.26 11.37 -8.69
N TYR A 198 -6.14 10.34 -9.52
CA TYR A 198 -6.90 9.10 -9.43
C TYR A 198 -5.97 7.95 -9.09
N THR A 199 -6.52 6.93 -8.46
CA THR A 199 -5.90 5.61 -8.39
C THR A 199 -6.87 4.52 -8.81
N VAL A 200 -6.33 3.49 -9.44
CA VAL A 200 -7.01 2.20 -9.56
C VAL A 200 -6.16 1.16 -8.87
N THR A 201 -6.79 0.33 -8.05
CA THR A 201 -6.14 -0.87 -7.50
C THR A 201 -6.93 -2.09 -7.94
N TYR A 202 -6.24 -3.15 -8.40
CA TYR A 202 -6.87 -4.38 -8.86
C TYR A 202 -5.97 -5.59 -8.59
N THR A 203 -6.56 -6.79 -8.63
CA THR A 203 -5.85 -8.06 -8.53
C THR A 203 -5.70 -8.63 -9.93
N PHE A 204 -4.47 -8.96 -10.33
CA PHE A 204 -4.19 -9.71 -11.55
C PHE A 204 -3.72 -11.12 -11.19
N THR A 205 -4.37 -12.14 -11.76
CA THR A 205 -4.03 -13.55 -11.56
C THR A 205 -3.59 -14.12 -12.91
N PRO A 206 -2.27 -14.22 -13.17
CA PRO A 206 -1.73 -14.66 -14.45
C PRO A 206 -2.10 -16.12 -14.72
N ASN A 207 -2.49 -16.46 -15.95
CA ASN A 207 -2.82 -17.83 -16.34
C ASN A 207 -1.58 -18.68 -16.72
N ALA A 208 -0.43 -18.03 -16.90
CA ALA A 208 0.86 -18.63 -17.21
C ALA A 208 1.99 -17.86 -16.50
N GLY A 209 3.09 -18.55 -16.21
CA GLY A 209 4.30 -17.89 -15.69
C GLY A 209 4.96 -17.00 -16.74
N SER A 210 5.81 -16.09 -16.30
CA SER A 210 6.66 -15.26 -17.15
C SER A 210 7.97 -14.96 -16.45
N THR A 211 9.08 -14.93 -17.19
CA THR A 211 10.39 -14.49 -16.72
C THR A 211 10.47 -12.98 -16.56
N SER A 212 9.64 -12.24 -17.30
CA SER A 212 9.51 -10.78 -17.21
C SER A 212 8.09 -10.32 -17.53
N GLY A 213 7.70 -9.19 -16.99
CA GLY A 213 6.44 -8.53 -17.30
C GLY A 213 6.64 -7.15 -17.91
N LYS A 214 5.58 -6.60 -18.48
CA LYS A 214 5.53 -5.16 -18.76
C LYS A 214 4.23 -4.57 -18.23
N PHE A 215 4.33 -3.45 -17.54
CA PHE A 215 3.20 -2.58 -17.29
C PHE A 215 3.11 -1.54 -18.42
N GLY A 216 1.91 -1.16 -18.81
CA GLY A 216 1.71 -0.13 -19.83
C GLY A 216 0.55 0.79 -19.48
N ILE A 217 0.71 2.08 -19.77
CA ILE A 217 -0.29 3.13 -19.57
C ILE A 217 -0.37 4.01 -20.80
N GLY A 218 -1.57 4.28 -21.27
CA GLY A 218 -1.76 5.18 -22.40
C GLY A 218 -3.21 5.60 -22.60
N PRO A 219 -3.47 6.50 -23.57
CA PRO A 219 -4.82 6.91 -23.92
C PRO A 219 -5.58 5.78 -24.60
N PHE A 220 -6.83 5.54 -24.20
CA PHE A 220 -7.73 4.64 -24.95
C PHE A 220 -8.41 5.39 -26.09
N SER A 221 -7.58 5.96 -26.98
CA SER A 221 -8.01 6.83 -28.06
C SER A 221 -7.38 6.50 -29.40
N ALA A 222 -8.17 6.58 -30.46
CA ALA A 222 -7.72 6.48 -31.85
C ALA A 222 -7.34 7.84 -32.46
N SER A 223 -7.46 8.93 -31.71
CA SER A 223 -7.03 10.25 -32.13
C SER A 223 -5.55 10.45 -31.76
N ALA A 224 -4.72 10.80 -32.75
CA ALA A 224 -3.34 11.16 -32.48
C ALA A 224 -3.27 12.45 -31.64
N GLY A 225 -2.38 12.49 -30.65
CA GLY A 225 -2.15 13.64 -29.78
C GLY A 225 -3.07 13.75 -28.57
N GLU A 226 -4.11 12.91 -28.45
CA GLU A 226 -4.88 12.82 -27.22
C GLU A 226 -4.05 12.19 -26.10
N THR A 227 -4.19 12.67 -24.87
CA THR A 227 -3.26 12.38 -23.77
C THR A 227 -3.92 11.78 -22.54
N VAL A 228 -3.11 11.11 -21.73
CA VAL A 228 -3.33 10.81 -20.31
C VAL A 228 -2.09 11.18 -19.53
N VAL A 229 -2.18 11.31 -18.21
CA VAL A 229 -1.01 11.58 -17.35
C VAL A 229 -0.72 10.37 -16.47
N ALA A 230 0.46 9.79 -16.63
CA ALA A 230 0.99 8.74 -15.78
C ALA A 230 1.71 9.36 -14.57
N LEU A 231 1.43 8.90 -13.35
CA LEU A 231 2.11 9.36 -12.13
C LEU A 231 2.95 8.25 -11.50
N GLY A 232 2.42 7.03 -11.40
CA GLY A 232 3.19 5.93 -10.84
C GLY A 232 2.46 4.59 -10.90
N VAL A 233 3.21 3.53 -10.65
CA VAL A 233 2.70 2.16 -10.62
C VAL A 233 3.44 1.33 -9.59
N GLN A 234 2.72 0.38 -9.01
CA GLN A 234 3.24 -0.62 -8.11
C GLN A 234 2.59 -1.98 -8.42
N VAL A 235 3.41 -3.01 -8.53
CA VAL A 235 2.98 -4.40 -8.74
C VAL A 235 3.61 -5.24 -7.64
N GLU A 236 2.80 -5.87 -6.81
CA GLU A 236 3.26 -6.64 -5.65
C GLU A 236 2.62 -8.03 -5.65
N ILE A 237 3.33 -9.03 -5.14
CA ILE A 237 2.76 -10.36 -4.90
C ILE A 237 1.90 -10.31 -3.63
N GLY A 238 0.68 -10.84 -3.70
CA GLY A 238 -0.21 -10.96 -2.54
C GLY A 238 -0.96 -9.66 -2.24
N ALA A 239 -0.75 -9.09 -1.05
CA ALA A 239 -1.45 -7.89 -0.61
C ALA A 239 -0.74 -6.61 -1.08
N GLY A 240 -1.52 -5.60 -1.46
CA GLY A 240 -0.96 -4.29 -1.82
C GLY A 240 -0.57 -3.50 -0.59
N THR A 241 0.57 -2.83 -0.64
CA THR A 241 1.10 -2.03 0.47
C THR A 241 1.20 -0.55 0.10
N SER A 242 1.76 0.25 0.99
CA SER A 242 2.21 1.62 0.73
C SER A 242 3.19 1.67 -0.44
N TYR A 243 3.38 2.85 -1.03
CA TYR A 243 4.24 3.01 -2.19
C TYR A 243 5.70 2.64 -1.86
N ILE A 244 6.32 1.83 -2.71
CA ILE A 244 7.71 1.39 -2.66
C ILE A 244 8.37 1.96 -3.91
N PRO A 245 9.12 3.07 -3.79
CA PRO A 245 9.82 3.66 -4.93
C PRO A 245 10.86 2.70 -5.51
N THR A 246 10.88 2.59 -6.84
CA THR A 246 11.85 1.82 -7.62
C THR A 246 12.45 2.68 -8.72
N SER A 247 13.72 2.43 -9.05
CA SER A 247 14.43 3.04 -10.17
C SER A 247 15.44 2.03 -10.71
N GLY A 248 15.29 1.67 -11.98
CA GLY A 248 16.09 0.66 -12.69
C GLY A 248 15.90 -0.81 -12.27
N ALA A 249 15.28 -1.12 -11.13
CA ALA A 249 15.07 -2.50 -10.66
C ALA A 249 14.00 -2.59 -9.54
N ALA A 250 13.49 -3.80 -9.31
CA ALA A 250 12.58 -4.08 -8.20
C ALA A 250 13.24 -3.80 -6.83
N VAL A 251 12.45 -3.29 -5.88
CA VAL A 251 12.90 -2.95 -4.51
C VAL A 251 11.94 -3.54 -3.49
N SER A 252 12.51 -4.02 -2.38
CA SER A 252 11.76 -4.55 -1.24
C SER A 252 11.66 -3.55 -0.09
N ARG A 253 10.49 -3.51 0.54
CA ARG A 253 10.26 -2.89 1.85
C ARG A 253 10.18 -3.99 2.91
N ALA A 254 10.87 -3.80 4.03
CA ALA A 254 10.82 -4.72 5.17
C ALA A 254 9.46 -4.69 5.88
N ALA A 255 9.09 -5.78 6.54
CA ALA A 255 7.87 -5.84 7.35
C ALA A 255 7.92 -4.85 8.52
N ASP A 256 6.77 -4.28 8.87
CA ASP A 256 6.63 -3.57 10.14
C ASP A 256 6.53 -4.58 11.29
N SER A 257 7.12 -4.26 12.44
CA SER A 257 6.94 -5.02 13.68
C SER A 257 6.44 -4.07 14.76
N VAL A 258 5.23 -4.35 15.28
CA VAL A 258 4.64 -3.62 16.39
C VAL A 258 4.65 -4.52 17.62
N MET A 259 5.17 -4.04 18.74
CA MET A 259 5.32 -4.82 19.98
C MET A 259 4.64 -4.15 21.16
N LEU A 260 3.99 -4.96 22.01
CA LEU A 260 3.42 -4.58 23.29
C LEU A 260 4.44 -4.86 24.41
N ASN A 261 5.14 -3.84 24.90
CA ASN A 261 6.27 -4.00 25.83
C ASN A 261 5.92 -3.82 27.31
N SER A 262 4.77 -3.22 27.62
CA SER A 262 4.37 -2.90 29.00
C SER A 262 3.16 -3.71 29.49
N TRP A 263 2.90 -4.87 28.87
CA TRP A 263 1.77 -5.74 29.22
C TRP A 263 2.24 -7.14 29.56
N ASP A 264 1.59 -7.71 30.58
CA ASP A 264 1.82 -9.07 31.06
C ASP A 264 0.49 -9.62 31.60
N GLY A 265 0.05 -10.79 31.11
CA GLY A 265 -1.21 -11.41 31.50
C GLY A 265 -2.00 -11.99 30.32
N VAL A 266 -3.24 -12.40 30.60
CA VAL A 266 -4.15 -12.95 29.59
C VAL A 266 -5.18 -11.90 29.19
N TYR A 267 -5.33 -11.66 27.89
CA TYR A 267 -6.19 -10.62 27.34
C TYR A 267 -7.03 -11.12 26.18
N ASP A 268 -8.25 -10.60 26.05
CA ASP A 268 -8.89 -10.47 24.75
C ASP A 268 -8.31 -9.23 24.06
N ILE A 269 -7.79 -9.41 22.84
CA ILE A 269 -7.20 -8.35 22.02
C ILE A 269 -8.15 -8.03 20.87
N ALA A 270 -8.58 -6.78 20.73
CA ALA A 270 -9.30 -6.30 19.57
C ALA A 270 -8.46 -5.33 18.74
N LEU A 271 -8.21 -5.66 17.48
CA LEU A 271 -7.58 -4.78 16.49
C LEU A 271 -8.69 -4.11 15.67
N THR A 272 -8.85 -2.80 15.83
CA THR A 272 -9.78 -2.01 15.00
C THR A 272 -9.02 -1.47 13.81
N TYR A 273 -9.48 -1.81 12.61
CA TYR A 273 -8.89 -1.38 11.36
C TYR A 273 -9.62 -0.18 10.78
N ASP A 274 -8.90 0.55 9.93
CA ASP A 274 -9.52 1.47 8.99
C ASP A 274 -10.61 0.76 8.16
N GLY A 275 -11.70 1.47 7.90
CA GLY A 275 -12.93 0.93 7.31
C GLY A 275 -13.82 0.15 8.29
N GLY A 276 -13.51 0.14 9.59
CA GLY A 276 -14.40 -0.36 10.66
C GLY A 276 -14.36 -1.87 10.93
N GLY A 277 -13.49 -2.62 10.24
CA GLY A 277 -13.31 -4.04 10.53
C GLY A 277 -12.62 -4.25 11.89
N VAL A 278 -13.06 -5.25 12.65
CA VAL A 278 -12.44 -5.62 13.93
C VAL A 278 -11.98 -7.08 13.91
N GLU A 279 -10.75 -7.34 14.31
CA GLU A 279 -10.23 -8.68 14.58
C GLU A 279 -10.14 -8.89 16.08
N ILE A 280 -10.75 -9.96 16.59
CA ILE A 280 -10.70 -10.34 18.00
C ILE A 280 -9.82 -11.58 18.15
N ARG A 281 -8.87 -11.51 19.08
CA ARG A 281 -8.06 -12.64 19.52
C ARG A 281 -8.37 -12.87 20.99
N SER A 282 -8.99 -14.00 21.32
CA SER A 282 -9.43 -14.27 22.68
C SER A 282 -8.42 -15.07 23.48
N GLY A 283 -8.32 -14.78 24.79
CA GLY A 283 -7.48 -15.57 25.70
C GLY A 283 -5.99 -15.55 25.39
N VAL A 284 -5.49 -14.46 24.82
CA VAL A 284 -4.09 -14.34 24.40
C VAL A 284 -3.21 -14.07 25.61
N MET A 285 -2.21 -14.91 25.82
CA MET A 285 -1.13 -14.62 26.75
C MET A 285 -0.21 -13.55 26.15
N VAL A 286 -0.25 -12.36 26.73
CA VAL A 286 0.59 -11.22 26.38
C VAL A 286 1.72 -11.15 27.40
N ALA A 287 2.95 -11.02 26.91
CA ALA A 287 4.12 -10.70 27.70
C ALA A 287 4.84 -9.52 27.03
N ALA A 288 5.79 -8.90 27.74
CA ALA A 288 6.59 -7.83 27.18
C ALA A 288 7.27 -8.26 25.87
N GLY A 289 7.04 -7.50 24.80
CA GLY A 289 7.52 -7.80 23.45
C GLY A 289 6.52 -8.60 22.61
N TYR A 290 5.29 -8.82 23.07
CA TYR A 290 4.27 -9.51 22.29
C TYR A 290 4.03 -8.78 20.96
N GLY A 291 4.27 -9.48 19.85
CA GLY A 291 4.20 -8.93 18.50
C GLY A 291 2.79 -8.94 17.91
N ILE A 292 2.41 -7.82 17.31
CA ILE A 292 1.26 -7.76 16.41
C ILE A 292 1.76 -8.09 15.00
N ALA A 293 1.33 -9.23 14.47
CA ALA A 293 1.66 -9.66 13.12
C ALA A 293 1.21 -8.61 12.09
N PRO A 294 1.96 -8.42 10.98
CA PRO A 294 1.56 -7.50 9.93
C PRO A 294 0.23 -7.88 9.29
N THR A 295 -0.59 -6.88 9.01
CA THR A 295 -1.99 -7.07 8.56
C THR A 295 -2.20 -6.59 7.13
N ALA A 296 -1.24 -5.86 6.56
CA ALA A 296 -1.39 -5.08 5.31
C ALA A 296 -2.56 -4.08 5.38
N ARG A 297 -2.92 -3.67 6.61
CA ARG A 297 -3.99 -2.72 6.91
C ARG A 297 -3.47 -1.64 7.85
N ARG A 298 -4.29 -0.62 8.03
CA ARG A 298 -4.08 0.45 9.01
C ARG A 298 -4.81 0.08 10.29
N ILE A 299 -4.10 0.04 11.40
CA ILE A 299 -4.67 -0.22 12.73
C ILE A 299 -5.01 1.15 13.35
N GLN A 300 -6.29 1.39 13.63
CA GLN A 300 -6.75 2.59 14.33
C GLN A 300 -6.60 2.44 15.84
N SER A 301 -6.85 1.25 16.38
CA SER A 301 -6.64 0.98 17.81
C SER A 301 -6.37 -0.49 18.12
N ILE A 302 -5.69 -0.73 19.23
CA ILE A 302 -5.63 -2.03 19.91
C ILE A 302 -6.33 -1.89 21.25
N THR A 303 -7.37 -2.69 21.49
CA THR A 303 -8.04 -2.78 22.79
C THR A 303 -7.61 -4.05 23.50
N LEU A 304 -7.13 -3.92 24.73
CA LEU A 304 -6.72 -5.02 25.60
C LEU A 304 -7.72 -5.13 26.75
N THR A 305 -8.46 -6.24 26.80
CA THR A 305 -9.42 -6.53 27.87
C THR A 305 -8.87 -7.67 28.73
N PRO A 306 -8.49 -7.42 30.00
CA PRO A 306 -7.98 -8.47 30.87
C PRO A 306 -9.01 -9.59 31.07
N ILE A 307 -8.54 -10.83 31.05
CA ILE A 307 -9.33 -12.01 31.44
C ILE A 307 -8.89 -12.40 32.85
N ALA A 308 -9.88 -12.60 33.72
CA ALA A 308 -9.67 -12.99 35.12
C ALA A 308 -9.15 -14.42 35.26
#